data_AF-A0A9X4H4V5-F1
#
_entry.id   AF-A0A9X4H4V5-F1
#
_cell.length_a   1.000
_cell.length_b   1.000
_cell.length_c   1.000
_cell.angle_alpha   90.00
_cell.angle_beta   90.00
_cell.angle_gamma   90.00
#
_symmetry.space_group_name_H-M   'P 1'
#
loop_
_entity.id
_entity.type
_entity.pdbx_description
1 polymer ?
#
loop_
_entity_poly.entity_id
_entity_poly.type
_entity_poly.pdbx_seq_one_letter_code
_entity_poly.pdbx_strand_id
1 'polypeptide(L)'
;MPEQFYYTEVQPVKCIEIRVPLVIASVDVEVVVDNIATLPELVHNCDRIKAHVRDLTGTPVFVEEAHHHHDDHFHHDEEFVMVHHDSMHPFRDLFLKKIVVNGTLHKKIFYVNKNNEVKFVTEDLPFSKLVELAEPVKVHHKHDVTITFRHVDVDVNFEIHRGCRVHQTSVIQATARVTEDRKIYVQTCPSPEEAPVGNLLRDGGLEAWASPYSPVFWGASNVSQTTTAHSGSFAAEIGLLNTALPGALFQMISKKIVGERQYRLTFWVREDVLGATSAFSLTAEVVFYDQFGTQIGIGTQTLPSTGIPDNAYTQVQFTTPAVDSSVDSIMVRFTFTPSTGNTNTVKIDDVMLECMRKHY
;
A
#
# COMPACT_ATOMS: atom_id res chain seq x y z
N MET A 1 -14.62 -8.32 -13.71
CA MET A 1 -13.80 -8.77 -14.86
C MET A 1 -12.45 -8.10 -14.74
N PRO A 2 -11.35 -8.83 -14.55
CA PRO A 2 -10.02 -8.23 -14.57
C PRO A 2 -9.74 -7.76 -15.99
N GLU A 3 -9.51 -6.47 -16.16
CA GLU A 3 -9.05 -5.91 -17.43
C GLU A 3 -7.59 -6.34 -17.64
N GLN A 4 -7.33 -7.10 -18.72
CA GLN A 4 -5.98 -7.45 -19.13
C GLN A 4 -5.45 -6.36 -20.05
N PHE A 5 -4.40 -5.66 -19.62
CA PHE A 5 -3.64 -4.75 -20.45
C PHE A 5 -2.46 -5.50 -21.06
N TYR A 6 -2.41 -5.60 -22.39
CA TYR A 6 -1.25 -6.12 -23.10
C TYR A 6 -0.26 -4.97 -23.31
N TYR A 7 0.90 -5.05 -22.65
CA TYR A 7 2.01 -4.11 -22.84
C TYR A 7 3.04 -4.74 -23.79
N THR A 8 3.30 -4.11 -24.92
CA THR A 8 4.22 -4.61 -25.96
C THR A 8 5.60 -3.95 -25.95
N GLU A 9 5.87 -3.05 -25.00
CA GLU A 9 7.14 -2.32 -24.91
C GLU A 9 8.05 -2.87 -23.80
N VAL A 10 9.35 -2.91 -24.08
CA VAL A 10 10.40 -3.33 -23.14
C VAL A 10 10.67 -2.18 -22.16
N GLN A 11 9.80 -2.00 -21.18
CA GLN A 11 10.03 -1.06 -20.07
C GLN A 11 10.82 -1.73 -18.94
N PRO A 12 11.68 -1.01 -18.20
CA PRO A 12 12.35 -1.54 -17.02
C PRO A 12 11.30 -1.87 -15.95
N VAL A 13 11.01 -3.15 -15.79
CA VAL A 13 10.02 -3.65 -14.83
C VAL A 13 10.55 -3.50 -13.42
N LYS A 14 9.82 -2.74 -12.59
CA LYS A 14 10.10 -2.67 -11.15
C LYS A 14 9.51 -3.90 -10.47
N CYS A 15 10.39 -4.83 -10.09
CA CYS A 15 10.02 -5.96 -9.24
C CYS A 15 9.95 -5.50 -7.78
N ILE A 16 8.85 -5.82 -7.11
CA ILE A 16 8.67 -5.55 -5.68
C ILE A 16 8.45 -6.89 -4.99
N GLU A 17 9.19 -7.14 -3.91
CA GLU A 17 8.94 -8.26 -3.02
C GLU A 17 7.74 -7.92 -2.13
N ILE A 18 6.70 -8.76 -2.15
CA ILE A 18 5.53 -8.62 -1.29
C ILE A 18 5.32 -9.89 -0.48
N ARG A 19 4.75 -9.74 0.73
CA ARG A 19 4.28 -10.85 1.55
C ARG A 19 2.77 -10.97 1.41
N VAL A 20 2.29 -12.14 0.97
CA VAL A 20 0.86 -12.38 0.74
C VAL A 20 0.40 -13.68 1.41
N PRO A 21 -0.76 -13.68 2.09
CA PRO A 21 -1.37 -14.91 2.59
C PRO A 21 -2.02 -15.67 1.43
N LEU A 22 -1.45 -16.81 1.05
CA LEU A 22 -2.02 -17.68 0.02
C LEU A 22 -2.90 -18.74 0.67
N VAL A 23 -4.12 -18.92 0.17
CA VAL A 23 -4.98 -20.02 0.61
C VAL A 23 -4.47 -21.30 -0.02
N ILE A 24 -3.92 -22.20 0.80
CA ILE A 24 -3.31 -23.45 0.35
C ILE A 24 -4.26 -24.64 0.48
N ALA A 25 -5.24 -24.57 1.40
CA ALA A 25 -6.28 -25.58 1.55
C ALA A 25 -7.57 -24.97 2.13
N SER A 26 -8.71 -25.59 1.80
CA SER A 26 -10.00 -25.32 2.40
C SER A 26 -10.70 -26.65 2.62
N VAL A 27 -11.12 -26.94 3.85
CA VAL A 27 -11.76 -28.20 4.21
C VAL A 27 -12.97 -27.96 5.10
N ASP A 28 -14.05 -28.67 4.83
CA ASP A 28 -15.23 -28.64 5.68
C ASP A 28 -15.04 -29.59 6.87
N VAL A 29 -15.46 -29.11 8.04
CA VAL A 29 -15.29 -29.75 9.34
C VAL A 29 -16.68 -30.03 9.89
N GLU A 30 -16.96 -31.31 10.12
CA GLU A 30 -18.17 -31.75 10.79
C GLU A 30 -17.80 -32.52 12.08
N VAL A 31 -18.33 -32.07 13.20
CA VAL A 31 -18.13 -32.70 14.51
C VAL A 31 -19.49 -33.01 15.12
N VAL A 32 -19.73 -34.28 15.40
CA VAL A 32 -20.92 -34.74 16.13
C VAL A 32 -20.56 -34.94 17.60
N VAL A 33 -21.29 -34.29 18.49
CA VAL A 33 -21.13 -34.37 19.94
C VAL A 33 -22.42 -34.89 20.55
N ASP A 34 -22.39 -36.13 21.01
CA ASP A 34 -23.47 -36.75 21.78
C ASP A 34 -23.27 -36.52 23.27
N ASN A 35 -24.34 -36.12 23.97
CA ASN A 35 -24.30 -35.89 25.40
C ASN A 35 -25.64 -36.19 26.08
N ILE A 36 -25.58 -36.59 27.35
CA ILE A 36 -26.75 -36.75 28.21
C ILE A 36 -26.61 -35.78 29.38
N ALA A 37 -27.38 -34.70 29.35
CA ALA A 37 -27.41 -33.74 30.45
C ALA A 37 -28.45 -34.17 31.50
N THR A 38 -28.05 -34.19 32.78
CA THR A 38 -28.99 -34.38 33.89
C THR A 38 -29.36 -33.01 34.47
N LEU A 39 -30.63 -32.65 34.37
CA LEU A 39 -31.16 -31.39 34.91
C LEU A 39 -31.22 -31.45 36.44
N PRO A 40 -30.98 -30.32 37.13
CA PRO A 40 -30.87 -30.28 38.60
C PRO A 40 -32.19 -30.58 39.32
N GLU A 41 -33.32 -30.53 38.61
CA GLU A 41 -34.66 -30.78 39.13
C GLU A 41 -35.53 -31.51 38.08
N LEU A 42 -36.66 -32.08 38.50
CA LEU A 42 -37.62 -32.68 37.58
C LEU A 42 -38.30 -31.60 36.73
N VAL A 43 -38.44 -31.88 35.44
CA VAL A 43 -38.96 -30.93 34.45
C VAL A 43 -40.24 -31.42 33.81
N HIS A 44 -41.10 -30.46 33.45
CA HIS A 44 -42.27 -30.71 32.63
C HIS A 44 -41.88 -30.79 31.15
N ASN A 45 -41.02 -29.87 30.70
CA ASN A 45 -40.55 -29.83 29.31
C ASN A 45 -39.19 -29.13 29.17
N CYS A 46 -38.49 -29.42 28.08
CA CYS A 46 -37.31 -28.73 27.58
C CYS A 46 -37.75 -27.93 26.36
N ASP A 47 -37.61 -26.61 26.43
CA ASP A 47 -38.11 -25.68 25.41
C ASP A 47 -37.16 -25.61 24.23
N ARG A 48 -35.90 -25.26 24.49
CA ARG A 48 -34.85 -25.16 23.47
C ARG A 48 -33.46 -25.26 24.07
N ILE A 49 -32.51 -25.62 23.23
CA ILE A 49 -31.08 -25.54 23.54
C ILE A 49 -30.47 -24.50 22.60
N LYS A 50 -29.80 -23.51 23.19
CA LYS A 50 -28.97 -22.57 22.43
C LYS A 50 -27.53 -23.00 22.56
N ALA A 51 -26.82 -23.13 21.45
CA ALA A 51 -25.44 -23.54 21.43
C ALA A 51 -24.60 -22.62 20.55
N HIS A 52 -23.34 -22.45 20.93
CA HIS A 52 -22.33 -21.82 20.08
C HIS A 52 -20.96 -22.38 20.44
N VAL A 53 -20.03 -22.32 19.49
CA VAL A 53 -18.64 -22.76 19.71
C VAL A 53 -17.82 -21.62 20.32
N ARG A 54 -17.00 -21.94 21.31
CA ARG A 54 -15.95 -21.08 21.87
C ARG A 54 -14.58 -21.71 21.63
N ASP A 55 -13.56 -20.86 21.62
CA ASP A 55 -12.15 -21.27 21.58
C ASP A 55 -11.81 -22.23 20.43
N LEU A 56 -12.47 -22.03 19.28
CA LEU A 56 -12.26 -22.84 18.09
C LEU A 56 -10.88 -22.56 17.51
N THR A 57 -10.02 -23.59 17.55
CA THR A 57 -8.63 -23.53 17.12
C THR A 57 -8.30 -24.72 16.22
N GLY A 58 -7.36 -24.51 15.30
CA GLY A 58 -6.90 -25.50 14.36
C GLY A 58 -5.39 -25.64 14.43
N THR A 59 -4.90 -26.84 14.68
CA THR A 59 -3.46 -27.15 14.72
C THR A 59 -3.09 -27.96 13.47
N PRO A 60 -2.18 -27.45 12.62
CA PRO A 60 -1.72 -28.19 11.45
C PRO A 60 -0.88 -29.41 11.85
N VAL A 61 -1.08 -30.54 11.16
CA VAL A 61 -0.28 -31.75 11.28
C VAL A 61 0.55 -31.91 10.02
N PHE A 62 1.85 -31.71 10.19
CA PHE A 62 2.83 -31.80 9.11
C PHE A 62 3.46 -33.19 9.03
N VAL A 63 3.75 -33.62 7.80
CA VAL A 63 4.53 -34.81 7.49
C VAL A 63 5.72 -34.38 6.64
N GLU A 64 6.91 -34.80 7.04
CA GLU A 64 8.12 -34.66 6.22
C GLU A 64 8.28 -35.91 5.38
N GLU A 65 8.38 -35.74 4.06
CA GLU A 65 8.63 -36.83 3.14
C GLU A 65 10.00 -36.62 2.48
N ALA A 66 10.78 -37.70 2.38
CA ALA A 66 12.06 -37.65 1.68
C ALA A 66 11.79 -37.51 0.18
N HIS A 67 12.45 -36.56 -0.48
CA HIS A 67 12.43 -36.48 -1.94
C HIS A 67 12.94 -37.80 -2.54
N HIS A 68 12.06 -38.58 -3.17
CA HIS A 68 12.46 -39.58 -4.16
C HIS A 68 12.49 -38.87 -5.51
N HIS A 69 13.68 -38.45 -5.92
CA HIS A 69 13.89 -38.02 -7.30
C HIS A 69 13.57 -39.21 -8.21
N HIS A 70 12.44 -39.12 -8.91
CA HIS A 70 11.99 -40.12 -9.89
C HIS A 70 12.72 -39.99 -11.23
N ASP A 71 13.94 -39.44 -11.25
CA ASP A 71 14.71 -39.13 -12.45
C ASP A 71 16.18 -39.55 -12.30
N ASP A 72 16.42 -40.73 -11.72
CA ASP A 72 17.70 -41.39 -11.91
C ASP A 72 17.51 -42.86 -12.28
N HIS A 73 18.06 -43.18 -13.43
CA HIS A 73 17.94 -44.44 -14.12
C HIS A 73 19.05 -45.37 -13.61
N PHE A 74 19.11 -45.65 -12.30
CA PHE A 74 20.13 -46.57 -11.76
C PHE A 74 19.58 -47.54 -10.71
N HIS A 75 20.06 -48.77 -10.86
CA HIS A 75 19.64 -50.02 -10.25
C HIS A 75 19.69 -50.07 -8.71
N HIS A 76 18.70 -50.77 -8.14
CA HIS A 76 18.78 -51.72 -7.02
C HIS A 76 19.85 -51.48 -5.94
N ASP A 77 19.43 -51.15 -4.71
CA ASP A 77 19.31 -52.13 -3.61
C ASP A 77 18.84 -51.45 -2.31
N GLU A 78 18.00 -52.14 -1.55
CA GLU A 78 17.60 -51.76 -0.21
C GLU A 78 18.81 -51.86 0.74
N GLU A 79 19.41 -50.73 1.11
CA GLU A 79 20.41 -50.70 2.17
C GLU A 79 20.13 -49.56 3.15
N PHE A 80 19.96 -49.92 4.42
CA PHE A 80 19.85 -48.98 5.53
C PHE A 80 21.17 -48.20 5.65
N VAL A 81 21.20 -46.96 5.18
CA VAL A 81 22.37 -46.08 5.34
C VAL A 81 22.36 -45.45 6.73
N MET A 82 23.27 -45.90 7.59
CA MET A 82 23.64 -45.17 8.82
C MET A 82 24.40 -43.90 8.41
N VAL A 83 23.76 -42.73 8.52
CA VAL A 83 24.37 -41.45 8.13
C VAL A 83 25.18 -40.88 9.30
N HIS A 84 26.43 -40.49 9.02
CA HIS A 84 27.30 -39.76 9.93
C HIS A 84 26.71 -38.39 10.29
N HIS A 85 26.88 -37.98 11.55
CA HIS A 85 26.28 -36.82 12.23
C HIS A 85 26.50 -35.44 11.57
N ASP A 86 27.23 -35.32 10.46
CA ASP A 86 27.60 -34.02 9.88
C ASP A 86 27.33 -33.88 8.37
N SER A 87 26.40 -34.69 7.84
CA SER A 87 26.00 -34.64 6.43
C SER A 87 24.65 -33.95 6.28
N MET A 88 24.61 -32.81 5.56
CA MET A 88 23.41 -32.09 5.13
C MET A 88 22.30 -33.08 4.74
N HIS A 89 21.19 -33.03 5.48
CA HIS A 89 20.01 -33.85 5.20
C HIS A 89 19.54 -33.66 3.75
N PRO A 90 19.11 -34.74 3.06
CA PRO A 90 18.41 -34.60 1.78
C PRO A 90 17.19 -33.71 2.03
N PHE A 91 16.95 -32.74 1.14
CA PHE A 91 15.82 -31.83 1.19
C PHE A 91 14.55 -32.64 1.49
N ARG A 92 13.94 -32.42 2.65
CA ARG A 92 12.67 -33.06 3.01
C ARG A 92 11.56 -32.11 2.59
N ASP A 93 10.65 -32.61 1.78
CA ASP A 93 9.45 -31.85 1.46
C ASP A 93 8.50 -31.90 2.66
N LEU A 94 7.95 -30.74 2.98
CA LEU A 94 7.04 -30.56 4.07
C LEU A 94 5.61 -30.53 3.53
N PHE A 95 4.79 -31.48 3.97
CA PHE A 95 3.39 -31.56 3.58
C PHE A 95 2.47 -31.36 4.78
N LEU A 96 1.43 -30.55 4.59
CA LEU A 96 0.27 -30.51 5.48
C LEU A 96 -0.70 -31.61 5.05
N LYS A 97 -1.04 -32.53 5.95
CA LYS A 97 -1.98 -33.62 5.66
C LYS A 97 -3.27 -33.55 6.47
N LYS A 98 -3.18 -33.11 7.71
CA LYS A 98 -4.32 -33.14 8.65
C LYS A 98 -4.36 -31.88 9.49
N ILE A 99 -5.52 -31.61 10.04
CA ILE A 99 -5.78 -30.51 10.97
C ILE A 99 -6.44 -31.10 12.21
N VAL A 100 -5.90 -30.81 13.38
CA VAL A 100 -6.59 -31.08 14.65
C VAL A 100 -7.44 -29.87 14.98
N VAL A 101 -8.76 -30.03 14.96
CA VAL A 101 -9.73 -29.00 15.32
C VAL A 101 -10.13 -29.20 16.77
N ASN A 102 -9.95 -28.17 17.60
CA ASN A 102 -10.32 -28.17 19.01
C ASN A 102 -11.25 -27.00 19.31
N GLY A 103 -12.19 -27.19 20.23
CA GLY A 103 -13.05 -26.12 20.70
C GLY A 103 -13.92 -26.57 21.88
N THR A 104 -14.72 -25.63 22.39
CA THR A 104 -15.69 -25.90 23.45
C THR A 104 -17.09 -25.56 22.95
N LEU A 105 -17.98 -26.54 22.96
CA LEU A 105 -19.39 -26.35 22.68
C LEU A 105 -20.08 -25.81 23.95
N HIS A 106 -20.37 -24.51 23.96
CA HIS A 106 -21.11 -23.88 25.06
C HIS A 106 -22.61 -23.95 24.79
N LYS A 107 -23.36 -24.57 25.69
CA LYS A 107 -24.80 -24.78 25.59
C LYS A 107 -25.55 -24.12 26.74
N LYS A 108 -26.75 -23.65 26.44
CA LYS A 108 -27.78 -23.20 27.39
C LYS A 108 -29.06 -23.97 27.13
N ILE A 109 -29.42 -24.83 28.07
CA ILE A 109 -30.62 -25.67 28.01
C ILE A 109 -31.73 -24.93 28.76
N PHE A 110 -32.77 -24.49 28.04
CA PHE A 110 -33.93 -23.83 28.62
C PHE A 110 -35.03 -24.85 28.89
N TYR A 111 -35.56 -24.88 30.11
CA TYR A 111 -36.56 -25.87 30.53
C TYR A 111 -37.60 -25.25 31.46
N VAL A 112 -38.75 -25.94 31.59
CA VAL A 112 -39.84 -25.60 32.50
C VAL A 112 -39.89 -26.63 33.62
N ASN A 113 -39.76 -26.18 34.87
CA ASN A 113 -39.80 -27.08 36.02
C ASN A 113 -41.24 -27.47 36.43
N LYS A 114 -41.38 -28.31 37.45
CA LYS A 114 -42.70 -28.72 37.97
C LYS A 114 -43.55 -27.59 38.56
N ASN A 115 -42.95 -26.45 38.86
CA ASN A 115 -43.64 -25.25 39.37
C ASN A 115 -44.03 -24.28 38.25
N ASN A 116 -43.90 -24.67 36.98
CA ASN A 116 -44.12 -23.84 35.79
C ASN A 116 -43.18 -22.63 35.69
N GLU A 117 -41.99 -22.70 36.29
CA GLU A 117 -40.95 -21.67 36.16
C GLU A 117 -40.02 -22.00 35.00
N VAL A 118 -39.68 -20.99 34.19
CA VAL A 118 -38.67 -21.10 33.14
C VAL A 118 -37.29 -20.93 33.76
N LYS A 119 -36.42 -21.93 33.59
CA LYS A 119 -35.03 -21.90 34.05
C LYS A 119 -34.09 -22.29 32.91
N PHE A 120 -32.79 -22.09 33.15
CA PHE A 120 -31.77 -22.57 32.25
C PHE A 120 -30.60 -23.17 33.03
N VAL A 121 -29.92 -24.12 32.40
CA VAL A 121 -28.63 -24.64 32.85
C VAL A 121 -27.61 -24.50 31.72
N THR A 122 -26.37 -24.20 32.10
CA THR A 122 -25.24 -24.08 31.17
C THR A 122 -24.39 -25.33 31.20
N GLU A 123 -23.86 -25.69 30.03
CA GLU A 123 -22.93 -26.80 29.89
C GLU A 123 -21.84 -26.44 28.90
N ASP A 124 -20.60 -26.83 29.19
CA ASP A 124 -19.44 -26.66 28.31
C ASP A 124 -18.89 -28.05 27.98
N LEU A 125 -18.93 -28.42 26.69
CA LEU A 125 -18.43 -29.69 26.21
C LEU A 125 -17.21 -29.47 25.32
N PRO A 126 -15.99 -29.81 25.76
CA PRO A 126 -14.82 -29.77 24.89
C PRO A 126 -14.94 -30.84 23.81
N PHE A 127 -14.53 -30.50 22.59
CA PHE A 127 -14.43 -31.45 21.48
C PHE A 127 -13.08 -31.35 20.79
N SER A 128 -12.65 -32.47 20.20
CA SER A 128 -11.46 -32.56 19.38
C SER A 128 -11.73 -33.48 18.19
N LYS A 129 -11.39 -33.04 16.98
CA LYS A 129 -11.56 -33.80 15.75
C LYS A 129 -10.31 -33.67 14.88
N LEU A 130 -9.78 -34.81 14.46
CA LEU A 130 -8.77 -34.87 13.40
C LEU A 130 -9.49 -34.86 12.04
N VAL A 131 -9.16 -33.87 11.21
CA VAL A 131 -9.70 -33.70 9.85
C VAL A 131 -8.58 -33.92 8.86
N GLU A 132 -8.80 -34.80 7.90
CA GLU A 132 -7.83 -35.07 6.82
C GLU A 132 -8.11 -34.13 5.64
N LEU A 133 -7.05 -33.59 5.05
CA LEU A 133 -7.16 -32.88 3.79
C LEU A 133 -7.38 -33.88 2.65
N ALA A 134 -8.12 -33.49 1.62
CA ALA A 134 -8.35 -34.33 0.44
C ALA A 134 -7.04 -34.76 -0.22
N GLU A 135 -6.06 -33.85 -0.27
CA GLU A 135 -4.72 -34.10 -0.77
C GLU A 135 -3.66 -33.47 0.16
N PRO A 136 -2.49 -34.10 0.34
CA PRO A 136 -1.35 -33.48 1.00
C PRO A 136 -0.91 -32.20 0.29
N VAL A 137 -0.81 -31.09 1.02
CA VAL A 137 -0.42 -29.80 0.44
C VAL A 137 1.01 -29.47 0.82
N LYS A 138 1.86 -29.20 -0.17
CA LYS A 138 3.25 -28.78 0.06
C LYS A 138 3.30 -27.38 0.67
N VAL A 139 4.07 -27.27 1.75
CA VAL A 139 4.29 -26.04 2.54
C VAL A 139 5.78 -25.72 2.52
N HIS A 140 6.14 -24.43 2.45
CA HIS A 140 7.52 -23.99 2.50
C HIS A 140 8.00 -23.79 3.94
N HIS A 141 7.18 -23.15 4.79
CA HIS A 141 7.55 -22.87 6.18
C HIS A 141 6.41 -23.21 7.16
N LYS A 142 6.69 -24.08 8.15
CA LYS A 142 5.71 -24.50 9.18
C LYS A 142 5.11 -23.33 9.95
N HIS A 143 5.91 -22.29 10.22
CA HIS A 143 5.53 -21.14 11.06
C HIS A 143 4.68 -20.10 10.33
N ASP A 144 4.61 -20.15 8.99
CA ASP A 144 3.85 -19.21 8.18
C ASP A 144 2.43 -19.73 7.87
N VAL A 145 2.09 -20.92 8.39
CA VAL A 145 0.77 -21.55 8.22
C VAL A 145 -0.20 -21.10 9.31
N THR A 146 -1.31 -20.52 8.90
CA THR A 146 -2.41 -20.10 9.77
C THR A 146 -3.71 -20.78 9.35
N ILE A 147 -4.52 -21.21 10.33
CA ILE A 147 -5.83 -21.82 10.10
C ILE A 147 -6.90 -20.88 10.64
N THR A 148 -7.88 -20.56 9.80
CA THR A 148 -9.03 -19.72 10.16
C THR A 148 -10.32 -20.46 9.88
N PHE A 149 -11.33 -20.31 10.74
CA PHE A 149 -12.62 -20.94 10.57
C PHE A 149 -13.65 -19.93 10.06
N ARG A 150 -14.51 -20.36 9.14
CA ARG A 150 -15.64 -19.60 8.61
C ARG A 150 -16.90 -20.45 8.63
N HIS A 151 -18.06 -19.80 8.55
CA HIS A 151 -19.37 -20.47 8.52
C HIS A 151 -19.56 -21.47 9.66
N VAL A 152 -19.23 -21.06 10.90
CA VAL A 152 -19.40 -21.91 12.08
C VAL A 152 -20.87 -21.93 12.46
N ASP A 153 -21.52 -23.07 12.25
CA ASP A 153 -22.92 -23.32 12.60
C ASP A 153 -23.02 -24.51 13.56
N VAL A 154 -24.10 -24.53 14.36
CA VAL A 154 -24.33 -25.54 15.38
C VAL A 154 -25.81 -25.91 15.41
N ASP A 155 -26.10 -27.12 14.98
CA ASP A 155 -27.43 -27.72 15.11
C ASP A 155 -27.49 -28.60 16.34
N VAL A 156 -28.56 -28.48 17.13
CA VAL A 156 -28.77 -29.32 18.32
C VAL A 156 -30.13 -29.99 18.25
N ASN A 157 -30.12 -31.31 18.20
CA ASN A 157 -31.32 -32.12 18.36
C ASN A 157 -31.37 -32.69 19.78
N PHE A 158 -32.55 -32.76 20.40
CA PHE A 158 -32.68 -33.21 21.78
C PHE A 158 -34.00 -33.91 22.10
N GLU A 159 -33.93 -34.85 23.04
CA GLU A 159 -35.07 -35.60 23.53
C GLU A 159 -35.02 -35.77 25.06
N ILE A 160 -36.15 -35.59 25.73
CA ILE A 160 -36.24 -35.73 27.19
C ILE A 160 -36.56 -37.18 27.54
N HIS A 161 -35.73 -37.76 28.40
CA HIS A 161 -35.90 -39.09 28.96
C HIS A 161 -36.11 -38.99 30.48
N ARG A 162 -37.14 -39.68 30.99
CA ARG A 162 -37.40 -39.85 32.43
C ARG A 162 -37.54 -38.52 33.23
N GLY A 163 -37.99 -37.44 32.60
CA GLY A 163 -38.36 -36.19 33.27
C GLY A 163 -37.22 -35.37 33.89
N CYS A 164 -35.95 -35.76 33.73
CA CYS A 164 -34.80 -34.96 34.13
C CYS A 164 -33.53 -35.19 33.28
N ARG A 165 -33.52 -36.17 32.38
CA ARG A 165 -32.37 -36.43 31.49
C ARG A 165 -32.69 -35.92 30.09
N VAL A 166 -31.79 -35.18 29.48
CA VAL A 166 -31.94 -34.68 28.11
C VAL A 166 -30.84 -35.32 27.28
N HIS A 167 -31.23 -36.19 26.35
CA HIS A 167 -30.34 -36.74 25.34
C HIS A 167 -30.19 -35.70 24.23
N GLN A 168 -28.96 -35.43 23.82
CA GLN A 168 -28.64 -34.33 22.92
C GLN A 168 -27.60 -34.80 21.90
N THR A 169 -27.85 -34.51 20.63
CA THR A 169 -26.89 -34.69 19.54
C THR A 169 -26.66 -33.33 18.92
N SER A 170 -25.45 -32.82 19.07
CA SER A 170 -25.04 -31.53 18.49
C SER A 170 -24.15 -31.76 17.29
N VAL A 171 -24.46 -31.14 16.15
CA VAL A 171 -23.65 -31.18 14.93
C VAL A 171 -23.04 -29.81 14.73
N ILE A 172 -21.72 -29.75 14.71
CA ILE A 172 -20.96 -28.52 14.49
C ILE A 172 -20.42 -28.58 13.06
N GLN A 173 -20.73 -27.56 12.27
CA GLN A 173 -20.26 -27.43 10.89
C GLN A 173 -19.41 -26.16 10.76
N ALA A 174 -18.24 -26.25 10.15
CA ALA A 174 -17.38 -25.11 9.89
C ALA A 174 -16.47 -25.36 8.68
N THR A 175 -16.06 -24.30 7.98
CA THR A 175 -15.04 -24.40 6.93
C THR A 175 -13.70 -23.92 7.48
N ALA A 176 -12.71 -24.81 7.55
CA ALA A 176 -11.33 -24.48 7.90
C ALA A 176 -10.56 -24.03 6.65
N ARG A 177 -10.15 -22.77 6.63
CA ARG A 177 -9.30 -22.18 5.60
C ARG A 177 -7.86 -22.10 6.10
N VAL A 178 -6.96 -22.79 5.41
CA VAL A 178 -5.53 -22.80 5.68
C VAL A 178 -4.84 -21.81 4.75
N THR A 179 -4.07 -20.88 5.32
CA THR A 179 -3.27 -19.90 4.59
C THR A 179 -1.81 -20.04 4.94
N GLU A 180 -0.93 -19.86 3.95
CA GLU A 180 0.52 -19.75 4.13
C GLU A 180 0.98 -18.37 3.67
N ASP A 181 1.68 -17.64 4.54
CA ASP A 181 2.32 -16.38 4.16
C ASP A 181 3.52 -16.65 3.25
N ARG A 182 3.42 -16.27 1.98
CA ARG A 182 4.51 -16.41 1.01
C ARG A 182 5.08 -15.08 0.58
N LYS A 183 6.40 -15.04 0.40
CA LYS A 183 7.10 -13.96 -0.28
C LYS A 183 7.06 -14.23 -1.78
N ILE A 184 6.46 -13.32 -2.53
CA ILE A 184 6.43 -13.39 -4.00
C ILE A 184 6.97 -12.09 -4.58
N TYR A 185 7.60 -12.20 -5.74
CA TYR A 185 7.97 -11.03 -6.54
C TYR A 185 6.81 -10.72 -7.48
N VAL A 186 6.31 -9.49 -7.39
CA VAL A 186 5.33 -8.97 -8.34
C VAL A 186 5.96 -7.93 -9.24
N GLN A 187 5.61 -8.01 -10.51
CA GLN A 187 5.87 -6.97 -11.48
C GLN A 187 4.75 -5.94 -11.37
N THR A 188 5.10 -4.72 -10.99
CA THR A 188 4.14 -3.61 -11.03
C THR A 188 4.23 -2.91 -12.39
N CYS A 189 3.10 -2.81 -13.09
CA CYS A 189 3.00 -1.93 -14.25
C CYS A 189 2.91 -0.47 -13.77
N PRO A 190 3.53 0.50 -14.46
CA PRO A 190 3.20 1.91 -14.22
C PRO A 190 1.69 2.10 -14.39
N SER A 191 1.09 2.89 -13.50
CA SER A 191 -0.31 3.30 -13.63
C SER A 191 -0.53 3.85 -15.04
N PRO A 192 -1.68 3.59 -15.71
CA PRO A 192 -1.98 4.23 -16.98
C PRO A 192 -1.67 5.72 -16.83
N GLU A 193 -0.80 6.20 -17.71
CA GLU A 193 -0.16 7.50 -17.67
C GLU A 193 -1.19 8.62 -17.78
N GLU A 194 -2.00 8.84 -16.77
CA GLU A 194 -2.83 10.03 -16.69
C GLU A 194 -1.93 11.19 -16.27
N ALA A 195 -2.01 12.30 -17.02
CA ALA A 195 -1.34 13.53 -16.59
C ALA A 195 -1.80 13.83 -15.16
N PRO A 196 -0.87 13.94 -14.20
CA PRO A 196 -1.24 14.32 -12.85
C PRO A 196 -1.99 15.66 -12.89
N VAL A 197 -3.12 15.68 -12.18
CA VAL A 197 -3.94 16.89 -12.10
C VAL A 197 -3.33 17.85 -11.09
N GLY A 198 -3.28 19.13 -11.44
CA GLY A 198 -2.87 20.22 -10.57
C GLY A 198 -1.39 20.57 -10.64
N ASN A 199 -0.97 21.42 -9.70
CA ASN A 199 0.40 21.91 -9.63
C ASN A 199 1.35 20.82 -9.14
N LEU A 200 2.43 20.57 -9.89
CA LEU A 200 3.48 19.63 -9.52
C LEU A 200 4.49 20.20 -8.52
N LEU A 201 4.55 21.53 -8.42
CA LEU A 201 5.40 22.22 -7.47
C LEU A 201 4.80 22.16 -6.07
N ARG A 202 5.67 22.02 -5.07
CA ARG A 202 5.33 22.26 -3.67
C ARG A 202 5.41 23.74 -3.40
N ASP A 203 4.42 24.28 -2.71
CA ASP A 203 4.39 25.69 -2.32
C ASP A 203 4.63 26.64 -3.51
N GLY A 204 3.82 26.46 -4.57
CA GLY A 204 3.87 27.29 -5.77
C GLY A 204 3.55 28.76 -5.50
N GLY A 205 2.72 29.04 -4.50
CA GLY A 205 2.43 30.41 -4.01
C GLY A 205 3.52 30.98 -3.09
N LEU A 206 4.63 30.27 -2.84
CA LEU A 206 5.79 30.79 -2.12
C LEU A 206 5.46 31.34 -0.71
N GLU A 207 4.64 30.62 0.05
CA GLU A 207 4.14 31.05 1.36
C GLU A 207 4.96 30.48 2.53
N ALA A 208 5.69 29.38 2.33
CA ALA A 208 6.41 28.70 3.39
C ALA A 208 7.88 29.12 3.46
N TRP A 209 8.24 29.86 4.51
CA TRP A 209 9.60 30.36 4.73
C TRP A 209 10.12 29.96 6.12
N ALA A 210 11.33 29.39 6.17
CA ALA A 210 12.03 29.11 7.43
C ALA A 210 12.71 30.38 8.00
N SER A 211 13.07 31.29 7.11
CA SER A 211 13.54 32.65 7.41
C SER A 211 13.22 33.56 6.21
N PRO A 212 13.32 34.90 6.33
CA PRO A 212 13.10 35.82 5.22
C PRO A 212 14.00 35.63 3.99
N TYR A 213 14.98 34.72 4.03
CA TYR A 213 15.91 34.43 2.93
C TYR A 213 15.94 32.94 2.57
N SER A 214 15.06 32.13 3.18
CA SER A 214 15.11 30.66 3.07
C SER A 214 13.71 30.09 2.92
N PRO A 215 13.20 29.95 1.68
CA PRO A 215 11.95 29.25 1.42
C PRO A 215 12.10 27.75 1.76
N VAL A 216 11.04 27.13 2.28
CA VAL A 216 11.08 25.77 2.82
C VAL A 216 11.21 24.71 1.72
N PHE A 217 10.51 24.92 0.61
CA PHE A 217 10.42 23.94 -0.48
C PHE A 217 11.26 24.29 -1.72
N TRP A 218 11.87 25.47 -1.73
CA TRP A 218 12.63 26.00 -2.85
C TRP A 218 14.09 26.23 -2.47
N GLY A 219 15.00 25.97 -3.39
CA GLY A 219 16.37 26.44 -3.33
C GLY A 219 16.42 27.91 -3.76
N ALA A 220 17.25 28.71 -3.08
CA ALA A 220 17.29 30.15 -3.28
C ALA A 220 18.72 30.71 -3.17
N SER A 221 19.03 31.71 -3.99
CA SER A 221 20.25 32.52 -3.90
C SER A 221 19.95 33.95 -4.33
N ASN A 222 20.37 34.94 -3.55
CA ASN A 222 19.99 36.34 -3.74
C ASN A 222 18.45 36.52 -3.85
N VAL A 223 17.73 35.87 -2.94
CA VAL A 223 16.27 35.93 -2.83
C VAL A 223 15.89 36.36 -1.42
N SER A 224 14.84 37.14 -1.29
CA SER A 224 14.20 37.49 -0.02
C SER A 224 12.68 37.37 -0.10
N GLN A 225 12.05 37.10 1.03
CA GLN A 225 10.62 37.12 1.21
C GLN A 225 10.10 38.56 1.11
N THR A 226 8.98 38.75 0.42
CA THR A 226 8.28 40.03 0.36
C THR A 226 6.80 39.84 0.69
N THR A 227 6.16 40.85 1.27
CA THR A 227 4.70 40.88 1.51
C THR A 227 3.93 41.51 0.36
N THR A 228 4.64 42.02 -0.64
CA THR A 228 4.02 42.48 -1.89
C THR A 228 3.77 41.27 -2.77
N ALA A 229 2.75 40.49 -2.43
CA ALA A 229 2.37 39.26 -3.12
C ALA A 229 1.24 39.50 -4.13
N HIS A 230 1.13 38.65 -5.14
CA HIS A 230 0.00 38.60 -6.06
C HIS A 230 -1.20 37.91 -5.38
N SER A 231 -0.94 36.81 -4.68
CA SER A 231 -1.93 36.12 -3.84
C SER A 231 -1.32 35.73 -2.50
N GLY A 232 -2.15 35.33 -1.53
CA GLY A 232 -1.67 34.95 -0.21
C GLY A 232 -1.00 36.10 0.58
N SER A 233 0.05 35.77 1.34
CA SER A 233 0.74 36.70 2.24
C SER A 233 2.16 37.02 1.81
N PHE A 234 2.80 36.13 1.05
CA PHE A 234 4.21 36.22 0.73
C PHE A 234 4.50 35.88 -0.73
N ALA A 235 5.55 36.49 -1.25
CA ALA A 235 6.13 36.17 -2.55
C ALA A 235 7.66 36.14 -2.44
N ALA A 236 8.35 35.70 -3.51
CA ALA A 236 9.80 35.72 -3.58
C ALA A 236 10.31 36.91 -4.39
N GLU A 237 11.19 37.71 -3.80
CA GLU A 237 11.90 38.79 -4.47
C GLU A 237 13.35 38.40 -4.76
N ILE A 238 13.72 38.36 -6.03
CA ILE A 238 15.05 37.99 -6.51
C ILE A 238 15.84 39.26 -6.85
N GLY A 239 17.07 39.33 -6.37
CA GLY A 239 17.97 40.47 -6.57
C GLY A 239 18.07 41.42 -5.36
N LEU A 240 17.23 41.26 -4.33
CA LEU A 240 17.14 42.21 -3.22
C LEU A 240 18.40 42.27 -2.33
N LEU A 241 19.09 41.14 -2.14
CA LEU A 241 20.29 41.13 -1.30
C LEU A 241 21.45 41.87 -1.96
N ASN A 242 21.53 41.78 -3.30
CA ASN A 242 22.46 42.56 -4.10
C ASN A 242 21.96 42.67 -5.55
N THR A 243 21.54 43.86 -5.96
CA THR A 243 20.93 44.12 -7.29
C THR A 243 21.93 44.00 -8.45
N ALA A 244 23.23 43.92 -8.15
CA ALA A 244 24.30 43.76 -9.12
C ALA A 244 24.79 42.30 -9.27
N LEU A 245 24.29 41.37 -8.45
CA LEU A 245 24.64 39.96 -8.52
C LEU A 245 23.49 39.10 -9.08
N PRO A 246 23.79 37.99 -9.78
CA PRO A 246 22.77 37.04 -10.17
C PRO A 246 22.00 36.49 -8.97
N GLY A 247 20.75 36.10 -9.20
CA GLY A 247 19.91 35.43 -8.23
C GLY A 247 19.16 34.27 -8.85
N ALA A 248 18.80 33.28 -8.03
CA ALA A 248 18.10 32.10 -8.49
C ALA A 248 17.08 31.61 -7.46
N LEU A 249 15.93 31.15 -7.97
CA LEU A 249 14.90 30.43 -7.21
C LEU A 249 14.56 29.16 -7.97
N PHE A 250 14.67 27.99 -7.34
CA PHE A 250 14.48 26.71 -8.05
C PHE A 250 13.89 25.60 -7.19
N GLN A 251 13.21 24.64 -7.82
CA GLN A 251 12.68 23.44 -7.17
C GLN A 251 12.87 22.22 -8.08
N MET A 252 13.28 21.11 -7.45
CA MET A 252 13.34 19.80 -8.10
C MET A 252 12.07 18.98 -7.83
N ILE A 253 11.51 18.43 -8.90
CA ILE A 253 10.38 17.50 -8.90
C ILE A 253 10.89 16.13 -9.33
N SER A 254 10.56 15.07 -8.57
CA SER A 254 10.95 13.67 -8.84
C SER A 254 9.79 12.68 -8.70
N LYS A 255 8.55 13.18 -8.65
CA LYS A 255 7.34 12.37 -8.48
C LYS A 255 6.27 12.86 -9.42
N LYS A 256 5.40 11.95 -9.86
CA LYS A 256 4.29 12.26 -10.78
C LYS A 256 4.80 12.91 -12.06
N ILE A 257 5.90 12.40 -12.61
CA ILE A 257 6.43 12.83 -13.90
C ILE A 257 6.03 11.78 -14.92
N VAL A 258 5.59 12.24 -16.06
CA VAL A 258 5.14 11.43 -17.19
C VAL A 258 5.94 11.87 -18.41
N GLY A 259 6.59 10.91 -19.07
CA GLY A 259 7.32 11.13 -20.32
C GLY A 259 6.39 11.34 -21.51
N GLU A 260 6.98 11.70 -22.65
CA GLU A 260 6.26 12.02 -23.90
C GLU A 260 5.16 13.07 -23.77
N ARG A 261 5.28 13.94 -22.76
CA ARG A 261 4.30 14.99 -22.48
C ARG A 261 4.95 16.35 -22.45
N GLN A 262 4.15 17.34 -22.82
CA GLN A 262 4.49 18.74 -22.63
C GLN A 262 4.08 19.19 -21.24
N TYR A 263 4.85 20.11 -20.68
CA TYR A 263 4.53 20.76 -19.42
C TYR A 263 4.30 22.23 -19.68
N ARG A 264 3.41 22.83 -18.89
CA ARG A 264 3.12 24.26 -18.94
C ARG A 264 3.55 24.88 -17.63
N LEU A 265 4.44 25.86 -17.72
CA LEU A 265 4.82 26.70 -16.58
C LEU A 265 4.08 28.02 -16.69
N THR A 266 3.37 28.37 -15.62
CA THR A 266 2.66 29.63 -15.45
C THR A 266 3.14 30.27 -14.15
N PHE A 267 3.39 31.58 -14.14
CA PHE A 267 3.79 32.30 -12.94
C PHE A 267 3.42 33.78 -13.06
N TRP A 268 3.33 34.45 -11.93
CA TRP A 268 3.13 35.89 -11.87
C TRP A 268 4.44 36.59 -11.56
N VAL A 269 4.72 37.67 -12.27
CA VAL A 269 5.96 38.43 -12.16
C VAL A 269 5.67 39.93 -12.14
N ARG A 270 6.43 40.66 -11.35
CA ARG A 270 6.48 42.13 -11.38
C ARG A 270 7.90 42.61 -11.15
N GLU A 271 8.19 43.80 -11.63
CA GLU A 271 9.39 44.53 -11.26
C GLU A 271 9.16 45.28 -9.95
N ASP A 272 10.22 45.41 -9.13
CA ASP A 272 10.27 46.38 -8.04
C ASP A 272 11.26 47.50 -8.36
N VAL A 273 10.74 48.73 -8.41
CA VAL A 273 11.50 49.90 -8.81
C VAL A 273 12.12 50.55 -7.57
N LEU A 274 13.43 50.33 -7.35
CA LEU A 274 14.15 50.86 -6.19
C LEU A 274 15.02 52.07 -6.53
N GLY A 275 15.56 52.17 -7.75
CA GLY A 275 16.60 53.16 -8.08
C GLY A 275 16.65 53.64 -9.54
N ALA A 276 15.55 53.52 -10.28
CA ALA A 276 15.31 54.02 -11.65
C ALA A 276 16.10 53.39 -12.81
N THR A 277 17.17 52.62 -12.57
CA THR A 277 17.88 51.89 -13.63
C THR A 277 17.42 50.44 -13.66
N SER A 278 16.44 50.16 -14.52
CA SER A 278 16.02 48.80 -14.82
C SER A 278 16.88 48.21 -15.92
N ALA A 279 17.78 47.30 -15.54
CA ALA A 279 18.75 46.70 -16.45
C ALA A 279 19.03 45.25 -16.07
N PHE A 280 18.01 44.39 -16.13
CA PHE A 280 18.14 42.96 -15.88
C PHE A 280 17.35 42.11 -16.87
N SER A 281 17.60 40.80 -16.86
CA SER A 281 16.75 39.80 -17.48
C SER A 281 16.37 38.72 -16.47
N LEU A 282 15.10 38.31 -16.49
CA LEU A 282 14.61 37.14 -15.77
C LEU A 282 14.45 35.98 -16.76
N THR A 283 15.10 34.85 -16.48
CA THR A 283 14.97 33.63 -17.28
C THR A 283 14.27 32.55 -16.46
N ALA A 284 13.12 32.09 -16.94
CA ALA A 284 12.37 30.97 -16.37
C ALA A 284 12.62 29.71 -17.19
N GLU A 285 12.99 28.61 -16.54
CA GLU A 285 13.38 27.35 -17.16
C GLU A 285 12.65 26.17 -16.53
N VAL A 286 12.29 25.22 -17.38
CA VAL A 286 11.87 23.87 -17.00
C VAL A 286 12.86 22.91 -17.64
N VAL A 287 13.75 22.33 -16.83
CA VAL A 287 14.84 21.46 -17.27
C VAL A 287 14.50 20.02 -16.92
N PHE A 288 14.66 19.11 -17.88
CA PHE A 288 14.34 17.69 -17.73
C PHE A 288 15.62 16.88 -17.60
N TYR A 289 15.64 15.92 -16.67
CA TYR A 289 16.77 15.03 -16.42
C TYR A 289 16.35 13.57 -16.48
N ASP A 290 17.25 12.71 -16.96
CA ASP A 290 17.12 11.25 -16.86
C ASP A 290 17.51 10.74 -15.45
N GLN A 291 17.35 9.42 -15.23
CA GLN A 291 17.70 8.76 -13.96
C GLN A 291 19.19 8.86 -13.59
N PHE A 292 20.07 9.23 -14.52
CA PHE A 292 21.50 9.39 -14.31
C PHE A 292 21.88 10.86 -14.04
N GLY A 293 20.91 11.78 -14.07
CA GLY A 293 21.12 13.22 -13.90
C GLY A 293 21.57 13.93 -15.18
N THR A 294 21.47 13.29 -16.34
CA THR A 294 21.78 13.91 -17.63
C THR A 294 20.61 14.78 -18.07
N GLN A 295 20.88 16.02 -18.50
CA GLN A 295 19.83 16.88 -19.06
C GLN A 295 19.39 16.34 -20.43
N ILE A 296 18.11 16.03 -20.56
CA ILE A 296 17.49 15.48 -21.79
C ILE A 296 16.57 16.47 -22.51
N GLY A 297 16.21 17.58 -21.86
CA GLY A 297 15.38 18.61 -22.48
C GLY A 297 15.30 19.89 -21.66
N ILE A 298 14.83 20.96 -22.31
CA ILE A 298 14.60 22.25 -21.66
C ILE A 298 13.47 23.03 -22.36
N GLY A 299 12.58 23.62 -21.57
CA GLY A 299 11.71 24.72 -21.98
C GLY A 299 12.16 26.00 -21.30
N THR A 300 12.22 27.12 -22.01
CA THR A 300 12.74 28.38 -21.47
C THR A 300 11.94 29.58 -21.97
N GLN A 301 11.79 30.57 -21.10
CA GLN A 301 11.29 31.90 -21.42
C GLN A 301 12.17 32.94 -20.73
N THR A 302 12.76 33.83 -21.52
CA THR A 302 13.51 34.99 -21.00
C THR A 302 12.67 36.25 -21.15
N LEU A 303 12.64 37.05 -20.10
CA LEU A 303 11.96 38.33 -20.02
C LEU A 303 13.02 39.41 -19.76
N PRO A 304 13.21 40.39 -20.66
CA PRO A 304 13.95 41.58 -20.30
C PRO A 304 13.13 42.37 -19.28
N SER A 305 13.80 43.17 -18.46
CA SER A 305 13.21 44.19 -17.56
C SER A 305 12.08 44.98 -18.23
N THR A 306 12.29 45.47 -19.45
CA THR A 306 11.28 46.22 -20.22
C THR A 306 10.01 45.43 -20.56
N GLY A 307 10.05 44.10 -20.47
CA GLY A 307 8.91 43.21 -20.66
C GLY A 307 8.17 42.87 -19.37
N ILE A 308 8.60 43.42 -18.22
CA ILE A 308 8.00 43.20 -16.91
C ILE A 308 7.43 44.54 -16.43
N PRO A 309 6.13 44.62 -16.07
CA PRO A 309 5.56 45.88 -15.63
C PRO A 309 6.13 46.37 -14.29
N ASP A 310 6.34 47.68 -14.23
CA ASP A 310 6.74 48.38 -13.00
C ASP A 310 5.65 48.27 -11.95
N ASN A 311 5.99 47.69 -10.81
CA ASN A 311 5.14 47.64 -9.62
C ASN A 311 3.75 47.00 -9.80
N ALA A 312 3.53 46.28 -10.89
CA ALA A 312 2.28 45.59 -11.18
C ALA A 312 2.56 44.15 -11.65
N TYR A 313 1.79 43.20 -11.13
CA TYR A 313 1.91 41.80 -11.51
C TYR A 313 1.32 41.55 -12.89
N THR A 314 2.06 40.81 -13.71
CA THR A 314 1.57 40.20 -14.95
C THR A 314 1.82 38.71 -14.94
N GLN A 315 0.94 37.95 -15.58
CA GLN A 315 1.11 36.53 -15.76
C GLN A 315 2.01 36.25 -16.96
N VAL A 316 2.89 35.28 -16.82
CA VAL A 316 3.70 34.72 -17.90
C VAL A 316 3.46 33.23 -17.98
N GLN A 317 3.38 32.71 -19.20
CA GLN A 317 3.13 31.30 -19.46
C GLN A 317 3.90 30.84 -20.68
N PHE A 318 4.54 29.66 -20.58
CA PHE A 318 5.09 28.96 -21.74
C PHE A 318 4.94 27.46 -21.59
N THR A 319 5.03 26.76 -22.72
CA THR A 319 4.92 25.30 -22.80
C THR A 319 6.25 24.72 -23.24
N THR A 320 6.68 23.65 -22.58
CA THR A 320 7.93 22.95 -22.89
C THR A 320 7.79 22.13 -24.18
N PRO A 321 8.91 21.77 -24.83
CA PRO A 321 8.88 20.63 -25.74
C PRO A 321 8.45 19.35 -24.99
N ALA A 322 7.91 18.39 -25.73
CA ALA A 322 7.74 17.04 -25.22
C ALA A 322 9.11 16.37 -25.16
N VAL A 323 9.44 15.78 -24.02
CA VAL A 323 10.64 14.97 -23.82
C VAL A 323 10.28 13.48 -23.88
N ASP A 324 11.25 12.62 -24.18
CA ASP A 324 11.00 11.18 -24.30
C ASP A 324 10.63 10.52 -22.95
N SER A 325 10.41 9.20 -22.98
CA SER A 325 10.01 8.40 -21.83
C SER A 325 11.09 8.22 -20.76
N SER A 326 12.33 8.68 -20.98
CA SER A 326 13.45 8.52 -20.04
C SER A 326 13.48 9.57 -18.92
N VAL A 327 12.56 10.54 -18.94
CA VAL A 327 12.48 11.59 -17.92
C VAL A 327 12.23 11.03 -16.51
N ASP A 328 13.10 11.39 -15.57
CA ASP A 328 13.01 10.99 -14.16
C ASP A 328 12.75 12.19 -13.24
N SER A 329 13.35 13.34 -13.54
CA SER A 329 13.19 14.55 -12.73
C SER A 329 13.07 15.83 -13.56
N ILE A 330 12.39 16.83 -13.00
CA ILE A 330 12.19 18.15 -13.60
C ILE A 330 12.70 19.21 -12.62
N MET A 331 13.47 20.18 -13.12
CA MET A 331 13.83 21.38 -12.38
C MET A 331 13.06 22.58 -12.93
N VAL A 332 12.32 23.27 -12.07
CA VAL A 332 11.84 24.62 -12.36
C VAL A 332 12.84 25.60 -11.77
N ARG A 333 13.35 26.53 -12.58
CA ARG A 333 14.33 27.53 -12.16
C ARG A 333 13.99 28.91 -12.72
N PHE A 334 14.08 29.91 -11.86
CA PHE A 334 14.08 31.32 -12.21
C PHE A 334 15.48 31.88 -11.98
N THR A 335 16.03 32.58 -12.96
CA THR A 335 17.37 33.16 -12.91
C THR A 335 17.29 34.65 -13.21
N PHE A 336 17.59 35.48 -12.22
CA PHE A 336 17.77 36.92 -12.36
C PHE A 336 19.21 37.21 -12.76
N THR A 337 19.40 37.89 -13.89
CA THR A 337 20.72 38.29 -14.40
C THR A 337 20.77 39.80 -14.56
N PRO A 338 21.42 40.53 -13.64
CA PRO A 338 21.56 41.97 -13.76
C PRO A 338 22.67 42.34 -14.76
N SER A 339 22.45 43.43 -15.48
CA SER A 339 23.46 44.15 -16.24
C SER A 339 24.10 45.24 -15.37
N THR A 340 25.22 45.78 -15.84
CA THR A 340 25.93 46.86 -15.13
C THR A 340 25.01 48.05 -14.85
N GLY A 341 24.95 48.49 -13.58
CA GLY A 341 24.17 49.64 -13.17
C GLY A 341 22.72 49.33 -12.80
N ASN A 342 22.29 48.07 -12.83
CA ASN A 342 20.95 47.68 -12.39
C ASN A 342 20.71 47.98 -10.91
N THR A 343 19.59 48.63 -10.62
CA THR A 343 19.15 48.96 -9.25
C THR A 343 17.81 48.34 -8.88
N ASN A 344 17.12 47.69 -9.83
CA ASN A 344 15.79 47.14 -9.64
C ASN A 344 15.84 45.61 -9.43
N THR A 345 14.76 45.07 -8.88
CA THR A 345 14.61 43.65 -8.54
C THR A 345 13.35 43.09 -9.17
N VAL A 346 13.13 41.78 -9.03
CA VAL A 346 11.96 41.11 -9.60
C VAL A 346 11.26 40.26 -8.55
N LYS A 347 9.94 40.33 -8.48
CA LYS A 347 9.11 39.51 -7.59
C LYS A 347 8.37 38.45 -8.38
N ILE A 348 8.35 37.24 -7.86
CA ILE A 348 7.71 36.06 -8.45
C ILE A 348 6.71 35.50 -7.45
N ASP A 349 5.55 35.12 -7.96
CA ASP A 349 4.47 34.53 -7.17
C ASP A 349 3.63 33.55 -8.00
N ASP A 350 2.81 32.73 -7.34
CA ASP A 350 1.81 31.84 -7.93
C ASP A 350 2.36 30.98 -9.09
N VAL A 351 3.46 30.28 -8.80
CA VAL A 351 4.15 29.40 -9.75
C VAL A 351 3.42 28.07 -9.88
N MET A 352 3.01 27.74 -11.09
CA MET A 352 2.29 26.53 -11.44
C MET A 352 2.99 25.77 -12.55
N LEU A 353 3.36 24.52 -12.30
CA LEU A 353 3.81 23.57 -13.31
C LEU A 353 2.76 22.50 -13.50
N GLU A 354 2.19 22.41 -14.71
CA GLU A 354 1.15 21.44 -15.05
C GLU A 354 1.59 20.51 -16.17
N CYS A 355 1.20 19.24 -16.07
CA CYS A 355 1.36 18.27 -17.14
C CYS A 355 0.20 18.39 -18.14
N MET A 356 0.50 18.64 -19.41
CA MET A 356 -0.53 18.78 -20.45
C MET A 356 -1.07 17.41 -20.87
N ARG A 357 -2.36 17.36 -21.22
CA ARG A 357 -2.96 16.15 -21.80
C ARG A 357 -2.44 15.93 -23.23
N LYS A 358 -2.23 14.67 -23.62
CA LYS A 358 -1.90 14.30 -25.01
C LYS A 358 -3.11 14.69 -25.87
N HIS A 359 -2.95 15.67 -26.76
CA HIS A 359 -3.95 15.97 -27.78
C HIS A 359 -3.88 14.84 -28.81
N TYR A 360 -4.98 14.12 -29.00
CA TYR A 360 -5.15 13.11 -30.06
C TYR A 360 -5.60 13.75 -31.36
#